data_AF-J2K6X2-F1
#
_entry.id   AF-J2K6X2-F1
#
_cell.length_a   1.000
_cell.length_b   1.000
_cell.length_c   1.000
_cell.angle_alpha   90.00
_cell.angle_beta   90.00
_cell.angle_gamma   90.00
#
_symmetry.space_group_name_H-M   'P 1'
#
loop_
_entity.id
_entity.type
_entity.pdbx_description
1 polymer ?
#
loop_
_entity_poly.entity_id
_entity_poly.type
_entity_poly.pdbx_seq_one_letter_code
_entity_poly.pdbx_strand_id
1 'polypeptide(L)' 'MPHPRPCLHETDSPAGRLRHALPPVSFDGAPATWATPPGRRGTDAPVWR' A
#
# COMPACT_ATOMS: atom_id res chain seq x y z
N MET A 1 10.34 6.69 21.64
CA MET A 1 9.56 6.88 20.39
C MET A 1 9.68 5.60 19.58
N PRO A 2 8.60 4.84 19.35
CA PRO A 2 8.68 3.66 18.49
C PRO A 2 9.15 4.11 17.10
N HIS A 3 10.24 3.53 16.62
CA HIS A 3 10.71 3.79 15.26
C HIS A 3 9.72 3.18 14.26
N PRO A 4 9.37 3.84 13.14
CA PRO A 4 8.44 3.32 12.15
C PRO A 4 8.95 2.11 11.35
N ARG A 5 10.19 1.66 11.62
CA ARG A 5 10.87 0.58 10.89
C ARG A 5 10.17 -0.80 10.90
N PRO A 6 9.42 -1.25 11.93
CA PRO A 6 8.84 -2.59 11.90
C PRO A 6 7.62 -2.71 10.97
N CYS A 7 7.01 -1.61 10.54
CA CYS A 7 5.83 -1.65 9.68
C CYS A 7 6.14 -1.41 8.20
N LEU A 8 7.41 -1.22 7.79
CA LEU A 8 7.74 -0.95 6.39
C LEU A 8 7.86 -2.26 5.59
N HIS A 9 7.04 -2.37 4.54
CA HIS A 9 7.02 -3.49 3.62
C HIS A 9 7.38 -3.05 2.19
N GLU A 10 7.95 -3.98 1.43
CA GLU A 10 8.27 -3.79 0.02
C GLU A 10 7.35 -4.64 -0.86
N THR A 11 6.93 -4.08 -1.99
CA THR A 11 6.08 -4.78 -2.96
C THR A 11 6.43 -4.32 -4.37
N ASP A 12 6.47 -5.26 -5.31
CA ASP A 12 6.68 -4.96 -6.72
C ASP A 12 5.37 -4.45 -7.35
N SER A 13 5.46 -3.32 -8.05
CA SER A 13 4.33 -2.66 -8.71
C SER A 13 4.67 -2.32 -10.17
N PRO A 14 3.68 -1.98 -11.02
CA PRO A 14 3.93 -1.52 -12.39
C PRO A 14 4.78 -0.24 -12.49
N ALA A 15 4.94 0.50 -11.39
CA ALA A 15 5.78 1.68 -11.28
C ALA A 15 7.18 1.38 -10.71
N GLY A 16 7.46 0.12 -10.33
CA GLY A 16 8.71 -0.33 -9.69
C GLY A 16 8.48 -0.85 -8.26
N ARG A 17 9.58 -1.04 -7.52
CA ARG A 17 9.55 -1.48 -6.11
C ARG A 17 9.03 -0.35 -5.21
N LEU A 18 7.92 -0.60 -4.53
CA LEU A 18 7.30 0.33 -3.61
C LEU A 18 7.63 -0.04 -2.17
N ARG A 19 8.02 0.95 -1.36
CA ARG A 19 8.11 0.83 0.10
C ARG A 19 6.92 1.51 0.73
N HIS A 20 6.11 0.79 1.49
CA HIS A 20 4.91 1.31 2.14
C HIS A 20 4.83 0.86 3.60
N ALA A 21 4.14 1.64 4.42
CA ALA A 21 3.88 1.27 5.81
C ALA A 21 2.60 0.44 5.89
N LEU A 22 2.66 -0.68 6.60
CA LEU A 22 1.51 -1.47 6.98
C LEU A 22 0.68 -0.72 8.04
N PRO A 23 -0.64 -0.96 8.09
CA PRO A 23 -1.48 -0.46 9.16
C PRO A 23 -0.91 -0.88 10.53
N PRO A 24 -0.75 0.03 11.50
CA PRO A 24 -0.22 -0.32 12.82
C PRO A 24 -1.17 -1.18 13.66
N VAL A 25 -2.41 -1.36 13.20
CA VAL A 25 -3.46 -2.12 13.87
C VAL A 25 -4.00 -3.16 12.89
N SER A 26 -4.16 -4.40 13.35
CA SER A 26 -4.74 -5.52 12.60
C SER A 26 -5.69 -6.29 13.51
N PHE A 27 -6.77 -6.82 12.94
CA PHE A 27 -7.75 -7.66 13.62
C PHE A 27 -8.21 -8.77 12.66
N ASP A 28 -8.90 -9.78 13.17
CA ASP A 28 -9.39 -10.90 12.34
C ASP A 28 -10.32 -10.37 11.23
N GLY A 29 -10.01 -10.69 9.97
CA GLY A 29 -10.70 -10.17 8.79
C GLY A 29 -10.25 -8.79 8.30
N ALA A 30 -9.30 -8.12 8.97
CA ALA A 30 -8.77 -6.84 8.50
C ALA A 30 -7.90 -7.01 7.23
N PRO A 31 -7.97 -6.06 6.28
CA PRO A 31 -7.07 -6.07 5.14
C PRO A 31 -5.63 -5.80 5.58
N ALA A 32 -4.73 -6.71 5.24
CA ALA A 32 -3.31 -6.57 5.56
C ALA A 32 -2.63 -5.44 4.76
N THR A 33 -3.15 -5.11 3.58
CA THR A 33 -2.66 -4.03 2.70
C THR A 33 -3.77 -3.58 1.73
N TRP A 34 -3.48 -2.60 0.86
CA TRP A 34 -4.41 -2.17 -0.19
C TRP A 34 -4.73 -3.31 -1.16
N ALA A 35 -6.00 -3.47 -1.54
CA ALA A 35 -6.43 -4.51 -2.47
C ALA A 35 -5.84 -4.34 -3.89
N THR A 36 -5.56 -3.10 -4.29
CA THR A 36 -4.96 -2.76 -5.58
C THR A 36 -3.70 -1.93 -5.34
N PRO A 37 -2.55 -2.30 -5.92
CA PRO A 37 -1.35 -1.49 -5.81
C PRO A 37 -1.53 -0.13 -6.49
N PRO A 38 -0.84 0.93 -6.03
CA PRO A 38 -0.87 2.20 -6.72
C PRO A 38 -0.34 2.04 -8.16
N GLY A 39 -1.14 2.50 -9.11
CA GLY A 39 -0.78 2.51 -10.53
C GLY A 39 0.16 3.66 -10.89
N ARG A 40 0.54 3.73 -12.16
CA ARG A 40 1.29 4.87 -12.68
C ARG A 40 0.45 6.14 -12.60
N ARG A 41 1.09 7.25 -12.24
CA ARG A 41 0.42 8.55 -12.21
C ARG A 41 -0.10 8.89 -13.63
N GLY A 42 -1.39 9.19 -13.74
CA GLY A 42 -2.03 9.61 -14.99
C GLY A 42 -2.50 8.47 -15.90
N THR A 43 -2.38 7.19 -15.49
CA THR A 43 -2.97 6.06 -16.24
C THR A 43 -4.37 5.68 -15.77
N ASP A 44 -4.83 6.27 -14.66
CA ASP A 44 -6.19 6.04 -14.18
C ASP A 44 -7.17 6.80 -15.07
N ALA A 45 -8.21 6.10 -15.54
CA ALA A 45 -9.27 6.75 -16.30
C ALA A 45 -10.07 7.64 -15.32
N PRO A 46 -10.42 8.89 -15.69
CA PRO A 46 -11.19 9.79 -14.83
C PRO A 46 -12.65 9.35 -14.80
N VAL A 47 -12.91 8.21 -14.15
CA VAL A 47 -14.24 7.62 -13.97
C VAL A 47 -14.73 7.96 -12.57
N TRP A 48 -15.97 8.42 -12.48
CA TRP A 48 -16.66 8.48 -11.20
C TRP A 48 -17.32 7.12 -11.01
N ARG A 49 -16.91 6.39 -9.97
CA ARG A 49 -17.53 5.12 -9.55
C ARG A 49 -18.27 5.30 -8.23
#